data_AF-A0A7C5XR14-F1
#
_entry.id   AF-A0A7C5XR14-F1
#
_cell.length_a   1.000
_cell.length_b   1.000
_cell.length_c   1.000
_cell.angle_alpha   90.00
_cell.angle_beta   90.00
_cell.angle_gamma   90.00
#
_symmetry.space_group_name_H-M   'P 1'
#
loop_
_entity.id
_entity.type
_entity.pdbx_description
1 polymer ?
#
loop_
_entity_poly.entity_id
_entity_poly.type
_entity_poly.pdbx_seq_one_letter_code
_entity_poly.pdbx_strand_id
1 'polypeptide(L)'
;MSPAAITRSAPATSACQGACSRCRSEKTRMRTESRLSSNGAAHCTPERGPRRRPGEAGRAPRPCARAGEPEAVVPAAGHGLQSGAGGAPMPSPLEPERRAALLEELARPELPYRDPLARVDWDALTLDVPWLPETAVSLHGDPRFAALPEAQRRRLSQHELLGFAAAGLWLEGVLAARLARALPPAPEAPVRAAHLLGELREAAGQALLCLELQRRAGLPLVDRRLWRAPALNLLARHAPGASVAFWACVLMATEVPDRLYRYVRRHAGDVCPAIAGLATAGAISGTRRIAHARTALDRRLPAAGRWRRRALAPLVERAYRELVGILFFPDAAVYEAAGLRPGRVWAARARASARRRAFVRELLATALHSLRLFGFRLRP
;
A
#
# COMPACT_ATOMS: atom_id res chain seq x y z
N MET A 1 -16.67 43.46 -43.03
CA MET A 1 -15.80 44.59 -42.64
C MET A 1 -16.33 45.14 -41.33
N SER A 2 -15.46 45.36 -40.33
CA SER A 2 -15.70 45.88 -38.96
C SER A 2 -16.38 47.27 -38.91
N PRO A 3 -16.74 47.89 -37.76
CA PRO A 3 -16.63 47.48 -36.32
C PRO A 3 -17.84 47.91 -35.40
N ALA A 4 -17.64 47.81 -34.06
CA ALA A 4 -18.34 48.46 -32.92
C ALA A 4 -19.37 47.58 -32.15
N ALA A 5 -19.51 47.59 -30.82
CA ALA A 5 -18.97 48.41 -29.73
C ALA A 5 -18.95 47.61 -28.41
N ILE A 6 -18.08 48.04 -27.49
CA ILE A 6 -17.93 47.56 -26.12
C ILE A 6 -18.89 48.33 -25.21
N THR A 7 -19.67 47.63 -24.37
CA THR A 7 -20.26 48.20 -23.15
C THR A 7 -20.00 47.30 -21.95
N ARG A 8 -19.39 47.89 -20.93
CA ARG A 8 -19.11 47.32 -19.60
C ARG A 8 -20.35 47.37 -18.72
N SER A 9 -20.57 46.34 -17.90
CA SER A 9 -21.32 46.44 -16.64
C SER A 9 -20.67 45.54 -15.59
N ALA A 10 -20.32 46.13 -14.44
CA ALA A 10 -19.71 45.48 -13.28
C ALA A 10 -20.75 44.74 -12.41
N PRO A 11 -20.35 43.76 -11.56
CA PRO A 11 -21.19 43.29 -10.47
C PRO A 11 -20.68 43.68 -9.08
N ALA A 12 -21.66 43.91 -8.21
CA ALA A 12 -21.67 44.26 -6.80
C ALA A 12 -20.69 43.49 -5.89
N THR A 13 -19.88 44.26 -5.15
CA THR A 13 -19.23 43.88 -3.90
C THR A 13 -20.11 44.24 -2.70
N SER A 14 -20.79 43.27 -2.07
CA SER A 14 -21.25 43.42 -0.65
C SER A 14 -21.71 42.13 0.06
N ALA A 15 -21.79 40.96 -0.59
CA ALA A 15 -22.42 39.78 0.03
C ALA A 15 -21.50 38.86 0.87
N CYS A 16 -20.20 39.12 1.00
CA CYS A 16 -19.26 38.15 1.62
C CYS A 16 -18.85 38.41 3.08
N GLN A 17 -19.31 39.47 3.75
CA GLN A 17 -18.90 39.75 5.14
C GLN A 17 -19.86 39.18 6.21
N GLY A 18 -21.09 38.77 5.86
CA GLY A 18 -22.07 38.23 6.81
C GLY A 18 -21.92 36.74 7.17
N ALA A 19 -21.25 35.94 6.34
CA ALA A 19 -21.13 34.49 6.54
C ALA A 19 -20.00 34.08 7.50
N CYS A 20 -19.04 34.97 7.77
CA CYS A 20 -17.84 34.66 8.56
C CYS A 20 -18.02 34.84 10.08
N SER A 21 -19.07 35.56 10.51
CA SER A 21 -19.39 35.77 11.94
C SER A 21 -20.27 34.66 12.53
N ARG A 22 -21.22 34.10 11.77
CA ARG A 22 -22.11 33.00 12.25
C ARG A 22 -21.38 31.67 12.49
N CYS A 23 -20.37 31.34 11.69
CA CYS A 23 -19.62 30.09 11.85
C CYS A 23 -18.66 30.14 13.07
N ARG A 24 -18.36 31.33 13.59
CA ARG A 24 -17.47 31.52 14.75
C ARG A 24 -18.23 31.44 16.08
N SER A 25 -19.54 31.70 16.12
CA SER A 25 -20.37 31.53 17.33
C SER A 25 -20.80 30.09 17.59
N GLU A 26 -20.95 29.27 16.55
CA GLU A 26 -21.38 27.86 16.67
C GLU A 26 -20.28 26.95 17.24
N LYS A 27 -19.01 27.26 16.97
CA LYS A 27 -17.85 26.56 17.55
C LYS A 27 -17.66 26.80 19.04
N THR A 28 -18.17 27.91 19.58
CA THR A 28 -18.06 28.26 21.00
C THR A 28 -19.18 27.61 21.83
N ARG A 29 -20.34 27.31 21.22
CA ARG A 29 -21.48 26.67 21.90
C ARG A 29 -21.33 25.15 22.05
N MET A 30 -20.73 24.46 21.08
CA MET A 30 -20.47 23.01 21.20
C MET A 30 -19.36 22.65 22.21
N ARG A 31 -18.50 23.60 22.60
CA ARG A 31 -17.41 23.35 23.55
C ARG A 31 -17.86 23.41 25.02
N THR A 32 -18.96 24.08 25.32
CA THR A 32 -19.51 24.21 26.68
C THR A 32 -20.50 23.09 27.04
N GLU A 33 -21.16 22.45 26.07
CA GLU A 33 -22.10 21.34 26.33
C GLU A 33 -21.41 19.98 26.58
N SER A 34 -20.14 19.81 26.19
CA SER A 34 -19.39 18.55 26.43
C SER A 34 -18.87 18.37 27.87
N ARG A 35 -19.11 19.31 28.78
CA ARG A 35 -18.68 19.23 30.20
C ARG A 35 -19.80 19.04 31.22
N LEU A 36 -21.04 18.86 30.79
CA LEU A 36 -22.20 18.66 31.67
C LEU A 36 -23.13 17.57 31.12
N SER A 37 -22.69 16.31 31.12
CA SER A 37 -23.60 15.16 31.16
C SER A 37 -22.86 13.87 31.53
N SER A 38 -22.47 13.78 32.79
CA SER A 38 -22.16 12.51 33.45
C SER A 38 -23.19 12.34 34.57
N ASN A 39 -24.32 11.72 34.27
CA ASN A 39 -25.21 10.98 35.18
C ASN A 39 -26.53 10.66 34.47
N GLY A 40 -26.99 9.41 34.60
CA GLY A 40 -28.38 9.06 34.32
C GLY A 40 -28.55 7.82 33.46
N ALA A 41 -28.75 6.68 34.10
CA ALA A 41 -29.27 5.47 33.51
C ALA A 41 -30.72 5.67 33.04
N ALA A 42 -31.11 5.08 31.91
CA ALA A 42 -32.48 4.64 31.65
C ALA A 42 -32.55 3.63 30.50
N HIS A 43 -33.23 2.52 30.79
CA HIS A 43 -33.77 1.54 29.85
C HIS A 43 -34.63 2.17 28.75
N CYS A 44 -34.55 1.64 27.53
CA CYS A 44 -35.67 1.60 26.58
C CYS A 44 -35.61 0.33 25.71
N THR A 45 -36.74 -0.36 25.65
CA THR A 45 -37.10 -1.59 24.95
C THR A 45 -37.29 -1.38 23.43
N PRO A 46 -37.32 -2.45 22.61
CA PRO A 46 -37.46 -2.34 21.16
C PRO A 46 -38.93 -2.41 20.72
N GLU A 47 -39.37 -1.42 19.93
CA GLU A 47 -40.65 -1.49 19.21
C GLU A 47 -40.55 -2.33 17.93
N ARG A 48 -41.65 -3.05 17.67
CA ARG A 48 -41.85 -4.02 16.58
C ARG A 48 -42.63 -3.40 15.42
N GLY A 49 -42.20 -3.74 14.20
CA GLY A 49 -43.09 -4.14 13.10
C GLY A 49 -43.01 -3.32 11.80
N PRO A 50 -43.50 -3.83 10.65
CA PRO A 50 -44.11 -5.14 10.42
C PRO A 50 -43.42 -6.00 9.34
N ARG A 51 -43.81 -7.28 9.37
CA ARG A 51 -43.47 -8.40 8.49
C ARG A 51 -44.01 -8.23 7.06
N ARG A 52 -43.27 -8.71 6.06
CA ARG A 52 -43.84 -9.25 4.80
C ARG A 52 -43.36 -10.69 4.59
N ARG A 53 -44.28 -11.53 4.15
CA ARG A 53 -44.18 -12.99 3.96
C ARG A 53 -43.97 -13.36 2.46
N PRO A 54 -43.64 -14.63 2.16
CA PRO A 54 -42.88 -15.06 0.97
C PRO A 54 -43.72 -15.67 -0.16
N GLY A 55 -43.11 -15.77 -1.34
CA GLY A 55 -43.57 -16.41 -2.59
C GLY A 55 -42.82 -15.72 -3.74
N GLU A 56 -42.18 -16.35 -4.72
CA GLU A 56 -42.46 -17.61 -5.41
C GLU A 56 -41.17 -18.30 -5.86
N ALA A 57 -41.25 -19.63 -5.98
CA ALA A 57 -40.28 -20.49 -6.60
C ALA A 57 -40.38 -20.43 -8.13
N GLY A 58 -39.27 -20.59 -8.85
CA GLY A 58 -39.34 -20.88 -10.29
C GLY A 58 -38.05 -20.79 -11.09
N ARG A 59 -37.45 -21.96 -11.35
CA ARG A 59 -36.58 -22.34 -12.49
C ARG A 59 -35.16 -21.79 -12.59
N ALA A 60 -34.23 -22.67 -12.24
CA ALA A 60 -32.99 -22.88 -12.98
C ALA A 60 -33.25 -23.53 -14.36
N PRO A 61 -32.33 -23.35 -15.33
CA PRO A 61 -31.79 -24.50 -16.02
C PRO A 61 -30.26 -24.57 -15.99
N ARG A 62 -29.80 -25.77 -16.32
CA ARG A 62 -28.50 -26.43 -16.12
C ARG A 62 -27.40 -25.99 -17.13
N PRO A 63 -26.15 -26.47 -16.97
CA PRO A 63 -24.92 -25.77 -17.36
C PRO A 63 -24.52 -26.03 -18.81
N CYS A 64 -23.89 -25.03 -19.44
CA CYS A 64 -23.18 -25.22 -20.69
C CYS A 64 -21.71 -25.57 -20.44
N ALA A 65 -21.28 -26.53 -21.25
CA ALA A 65 -20.05 -27.27 -21.13
C ALA A 65 -18.81 -26.48 -21.58
N ARG A 66 -17.66 -26.99 -21.12
CA ARG A 66 -16.30 -26.71 -21.57
C ARG A 66 -16.19 -26.67 -23.10
N ALA A 67 -15.55 -25.63 -23.60
CA ALA A 67 -14.67 -25.63 -24.76
C ALA A 67 -13.47 -24.78 -24.33
N GLY A 68 -12.27 -25.32 -24.17
CA GLY A 68 -11.47 -25.96 -25.21
C GLY A 68 -10.44 -24.93 -25.67
N GLU A 69 -9.43 -24.66 -24.83
CA GLU A 69 -8.26 -23.85 -25.21
C GLU A 69 -7.44 -24.62 -26.27
N PRO A 70 -7.00 -23.99 -27.37
CA PRO A 70 -6.04 -24.61 -28.26
C PRO A 70 -4.63 -24.49 -27.65
N GLU A 71 -4.08 -25.67 -27.43
CA GLU A 71 -2.73 -26.03 -27.06
C GLU A 71 -1.68 -25.33 -27.94
N ALA A 72 -0.91 -24.41 -27.35
CA ALA A 72 0.26 -23.83 -28.00
C ALA A 72 1.46 -24.78 -27.85
N VAL A 73 1.72 -25.50 -28.93
CA VAL A 73 2.87 -26.37 -29.17
C VAL A 73 4.18 -25.61 -28.90
N VAL A 74 4.96 -26.09 -27.94
CA VAL A 74 6.35 -25.68 -27.70
C VAL A 74 7.27 -26.62 -28.48
N PRO A 75 8.06 -26.16 -29.47
CA PRO A 75 9.07 -27.02 -30.06
C PRO A 75 10.29 -27.07 -29.13
N ALA A 76 10.70 -28.29 -28.80
CA ALA A 76 11.97 -28.59 -28.17
C ALA A 76 13.12 -28.33 -29.14
N ALA A 77 14.15 -27.60 -28.70
CA ALA A 77 15.45 -27.58 -29.35
C ALA A 77 16.53 -27.88 -28.30
N GLY A 78 17.14 -29.05 -28.46
CA GLY A 78 18.28 -29.51 -27.66
C GLY A 78 19.62 -29.00 -28.19
N HIS A 79 20.53 -28.83 -27.23
CA HIS A 79 21.99 -28.90 -27.28
C HIS A 79 22.82 -27.95 -28.17
N GLY A 80 23.74 -27.25 -27.50
CA GLY A 80 24.88 -26.57 -28.12
C GLY A 80 25.63 -25.70 -27.12
N LEU A 81 26.39 -26.30 -26.20
CA LEU A 81 27.43 -25.60 -25.44
C LEU A 81 28.54 -25.17 -26.40
N GLN A 82 28.69 -23.87 -26.65
CA GLN A 82 29.92 -23.29 -27.17
C GLN A 82 30.32 -22.07 -26.34
N SER A 83 31.52 -22.18 -25.76
CA SER A 83 32.27 -21.14 -25.08
C SER A 83 32.72 -20.08 -26.10
N GLY A 84 32.37 -18.82 -25.85
CA GLY A 84 32.81 -17.67 -26.64
C GLY A 84 32.93 -16.44 -25.75
N ALA A 85 34.15 -16.17 -25.30
CA ALA A 85 34.50 -14.92 -24.64
C ALA A 85 34.40 -13.76 -25.64
N GLY A 86 33.31 -13.02 -25.59
CA GLY A 86 33.12 -11.76 -26.32
C GLY A 86 32.33 -10.80 -25.43
N GLY A 87 33.00 -9.79 -24.89
CA GLY A 87 32.36 -8.78 -24.05
C GLY A 87 31.28 -8.03 -24.82
N ALA A 88 30.02 -8.16 -24.40
CA ALA A 88 28.94 -7.33 -24.93
C ALA A 88 29.25 -5.86 -24.58
N PRO A 89 29.23 -4.93 -25.54
CA PRO A 89 29.45 -3.53 -25.25
C PRO A 89 28.33 -3.03 -24.32
N MET A 90 28.72 -2.32 -23.26
CA MET A 90 27.79 -1.59 -22.39
C MET A 90 26.87 -0.72 -23.25
N PRO A 91 25.54 -0.73 -23.01
CA PRO A 91 24.65 0.13 -23.78
C PRO A 91 25.08 1.59 -23.59
N SER A 92 25.32 2.28 -24.70
CA SER A 92 25.66 3.70 -24.70
C SER A 92 24.56 4.51 -24.01
N PRO A 93 24.87 5.71 -23.48
CA PRO A 93 23.85 6.60 -22.94
C PRO A 93 22.75 6.81 -23.99
N LEU A 94 21.51 6.42 -23.69
CA LEU A 94 20.40 6.61 -24.62
C LEU A 94 20.31 8.09 -25.02
N GLU A 95 20.38 8.34 -26.32
CA GLU A 95 20.19 9.66 -26.94
C GLU A 95 18.97 10.37 -26.34
N PRO A 96 19.00 11.70 -26.16
CA PRO A 96 17.91 12.47 -25.53
C PRO A 96 16.54 12.17 -26.12
N GLU A 97 16.47 11.96 -27.44
CA GLU A 97 15.26 11.64 -28.19
C GLU A 97 14.73 10.22 -27.90
N ARG A 98 15.60 9.21 -27.87
CA ARG A 98 15.21 7.84 -27.46
C ARG A 98 14.74 7.78 -26.01
N ARG A 99 15.28 8.66 -25.17
CA ARG A 99 14.89 8.82 -23.77
C ARG A 99 13.54 9.52 -23.62
N ALA A 100 13.29 10.55 -24.44
CA ALA A 100 11.98 11.19 -24.52
C ALA A 100 10.93 10.19 -25.02
N ALA A 101 11.22 9.44 -26.09
CA ALA A 101 10.35 8.41 -26.63
C ALA A 101 10.03 7.30 -25.61
N LEU A 102 11.01 6.80 -24.86
CA LEU A 102 10.78 5.82 -23.78
C LEU A 102 9.94 6.40 -22.63
N LEU A 103 10.15 7.68 -22.28
CA LEU A 103 9.32 8.34 -21.27
C LEU A 103 7.89 8.58 -21.78
N GLU A 104 7.73 8.82 -23.08
CA GLU A 104 6.45 9.01 -23.75
C GLU A 104 5.70 7.67 -23.87
N GLU A 105 6.41 6.58 -24.16
CA GLU A 105 5.92 5.20 -24.14
C GLU A 105 5.49 4.78 -22.73
N LEU A 106 6.29 5.09 -21.70
CA LEU A 106 5.91 4.88 -20.30
C LEU A 106 4.78 5.82 -19.82
N ALA A 107 4.61 6.97 -20.47
CA ALA A 107 3.55 7.93 -20.19
C ALA A 107 2.26 7.63 -20.97
N ARG A 108 2.33 6.82 -22.05
CA ARG A 108 1.15 6.35 -22.75
C ARG A 108 0.34 5.47 -21.80
N PRO A 109 -0.96 5.75 -21.62
CA PRO A 109 -1.84 4.82 -20.93
C PRO A 109 -2.08 3.64 -21.86
N GLU A 110 -1.16 2.68 -21.92
CA GLU A 110 -1.30 1.48 -22.77
C GLU A 110 -2.45 0.56 -22.31
N LEU A 111 -3.02 0.81 -21.14
CA LEU A 111 -4.21 0.13 -20.64
C LEU A 111 -5.26 1.16 -20.21
N PRO A 112 -6.55 0.97 -20.55
CA PRO A 112 -7.62 1.74 -19.95
C PRO A 112 -7.51 1.64 -18.42
N TYR A 113 -7.57 2.79 -17.77
CA TYR A 113 -7.52 2.84 -16.32
C TYR A 113 -8.69 2.05 -15.74
N ARG A 114 -8.36 0.96 -15.05
CA ARG A 114 -9.31 0.22 -14.23
C ARG A 114 -9.12 0.59 -12.78
N ASP A 115 -10.21 1.04 -12.16
CA ASP A 115 -10.30 1.27 -10.72
C ASP A 115 -9.69 0.07 -9.96
N PRO A 116 -8.68 0.29 -9.10
CA PRO A 116 -8.11 -0.77 -8.28
C PRO A 116 -9.12 -1.53 -7.44
N LEU A 117 -10.19 -0.87 -6.96
CA LEU A 117 -11.26 -1.51 -6.19
C LEU A 117 -12.00 -2.58 -7.01
N ALA A 118 -12.18 -2.34 -8.32
CA ALA A 118 -12.85 -3.27 -9.22
C ALA A 118 -12.00 -4.50 -9.59
N ARG A 119 -10.73 -4.56 -9.16
CA ARG A 119 -9.84 -5.71 -9.40
C ARG A 119 -9.96 -6.79 -8.32
N VAL A 120 -10.70 -6.52 -7.26
CA VAL A 120 -10.89 -7.43 -6.14
C VAL A 120 -12.34 -7.85 -6.10
N ASP A 121 -12.59 -9.15 -6.11
CA ASP A 121 -13.90 -9.71 -5.81
C ASP A 121 -14.12 -9.62 -4.29
N TRP A 122 -14.74 -8.52 -3.87
CA TRP A 122 -14.97 -8.23 -2.46
C TRP A 122 -16.09 -9.06 -1.84
N ASP A 123 -16.94 -9.70 -2.66
CA ASP A 123 -18.02 -10.53 -2.17
C ASP A 123 -17.49 -11.92 -1.75
N ALA A 124 -16.31 -12.30 -2.26
CA ALA A 124 -15.54 -13.44 -1.78
C ALA A 124 -14.77 -13.18 -0.48
N LEU A 125 -14.86 -11.98 0.13
CA LEU A 125 -14.21 -11.69 1.41
C LEU A 125 -14.95 -12.40 2.54
N THR A 126 -14.30 -13.35 3.20
CA THR A 126 -14.86 -14.11 4.33
C THR A 126 -13.88 -14.19 5.50
N LEU A 127 -14.43 -14.33 6.70
CA LEU A 127 -13.69 -14.56 7.95
C LEU A 127 -13.50 -16.06 8.28
N ASP A 128 -14.08 -16.96 7.48
CA ASP A 128 -14.03 -18.40 7.73
C ASP A 128 -12.70 -19.04 7.36
N VAL A 129 -11.90 -18.33 6.56
CA VAL A 129 -10.58 -18.76 6.09
C VAL A 129 -9.51 -17.75 6.53
N PRO A 130 -8.24 -18.16 6.63
CA PRO A 130 -7.16 -17.24 6.99
C PRO A 130 -6.92 -16.19 5.90
N TRP A 131 -6.39 -15.04 6.31
CA TRP A 131 -6.04 -13.93 5.41
C TRP A 131 -4.53 -13.84 5.14
N LEU A 132 -3.74 -14.56 5.92
CA LEU A 132 -2.32 -14.75 5.67
C LEU A 132 -2.03 -16.25 5.64
N PRO A 133 -1.10 -16.72 4.78
CA PRO A 133 -0.63 -18.09 4.86
C PRO A 133 -0.09 -18.36 6.27
N GLU A 134 -0.25 -19.58 6.77
CA GLU A 134 0.14 -19.94 8.14
C GLU A 134 1.61 -19.57 8.43
N THR A 135 2.48 -19.83 7.46
CA THR A 135 3.91 -19.50 7.46
C THR A 135 4.21 -18.01 7.61
N ALA A 136 3.30 -17.14 7.18
CA ALA A 136 3.42 -15.69 7.24
C ALA A 136 2.83 -15.08 8.53
N VAL A 137 2.12 -15.85 9.36
CA VAL A 137 1.61 -15.41 10.66
C VAL A 137 2.77 -15.24 11.65
N SER A 138 2.74 -14.17 12.45
CA SER A 138 3.88 -13.80 13.31
C SER A 138 4.25 -14.84 14.37
N LEU A 139 3.27 -15.61 14.85
CA LEU A 139 3.41 -16.67 15.86
C LEU A 139 3.59 -18.07 15.25
N HIS A 140 3.84 -18.18 13.95
CA HIS A 140 4.04 -19.48 13.31
C HIS A 140 5.16 -20.29 13.97
N GLY A 141 4.87 -21.56 14.24
CA GLY A 141 5.77 -22.49 14.91
C GLY A 141 5.89 -22.32 16.43
N ASP A 142 5.14 -21.42 17.07
CA ASP A 142 5.06 -21.36 18.53
C ASP A 142 4.10 -22.46 19.04
N PRO A 143 4.53 -23.40 19.91
CA PRO A 143 3.68 -24.49 20.39
C PRO A 143 2.42 -24.01 21.12
N ARG A 144 2.49 -22.88 21.83
CA ARG A 144 1.33 -22.33 22.55
C ARG A 144 0.31 -21.76 21.58
N PHE A 145 0.77 -21.17 20.48
CA PHE A 145 -0.11 -20.69 19.42
C PHE A 145 -0.70 -21.86 18.63
N ALA A 146 0.11 -22.89 18.34
CA ALA A 146 -0.34 -24.09 17.64
C ALA A 146 -1.46 -24.82 18.41
N ALA A 147 -1.42 -24.82 19.75
CA ALA A 147 -2.45 -25.41 20.61
C ALA A 147 -3.76 -24.60 20.70
N LEU A 148 -3.83 -23.38 20.14
CA LEU A 148 -5.05 -22.60 20.16
C LEU A 148 -6.07 -23.12 19.13
N PRO A 149 -7.38 -22.89 19.36
CA PRO A 149 -8.42 -23.22 18.40
C PRO A 149 -8.14 -22.60 17.03
N GLU A 150 -8.48 -23.31 15.95
CA GLU A 150 -8.23 -22.84 14.59
C GLU A 150 -8.84 -21.46 14.31
N ALA A 151 -10.08 -21.24 14.78
CA ALA A 151 -10.74 -19.93 14.68
C ALA A 151 -9.95 -18.79 15.34
N GLN A 152 -9.21 -19.08 16.42
CA GLN A 152 -8.34 -18.11 17.09
C GLN A 152 -7.08 -17.82 16.25
N ARG A 153 -6.51 -18.84 15.62
CA ARG A 153 -5.35 -18.69 14.72
C ARG A 153 -5.74 -17.93 13.45
N ARG A 154 -6.91 -18.22 12.86
CA ARG A 154 -7.47 -17.47 11.71
C ARG A 154 -7.71 -16.01 12.06
N ARG A 155 -8.32 -15.71 13.22
CA ARG A 155 -8.50 -14.33 13.70
C ARG A 155 -7.20 -13.55 13.80
N LEU A 156 -6.12 -14.18 14.27
CA LEU A 156 -4.80 -13.52 14.28
C LEU A 156 -4.33 -13.18 12.86
N SER A 157 -4.46 -14.10 11.90
CA SER A 157 -4.06 -13.84 10.51
C SER A 157 -4.78 -12.61 9.91
N GLN A 158 -6.07 -12.45 10.23
CA GLN A 158 -6.91 -11.36 9.77
C GLN A 158 -6.48 -10.02 10.38
N HIS A 159 -6.27 -9.99 11.70
CA HIS A 159 -5.80 -8.78 12.39
C HIS A 159 -4.38 -8.38 12.02
N GLU A 160 -3.48 -9.34 11.75
CA GLU A 160 -2.14 -9.04 11.24
C GLU A 160 -2.19 -8.41 9.85
N LEU A 161 -3.04 -8.91 8.95
CA LEU A 161 -3.22 -8.30 7.62
C LEU A 161 -3.87 -6.91 7.73
N LEU A 162 -4.85 -6.72 8.61
CA LEU A 162 -5.45 -5.39 8.86
C LEU A 162 -4.40 -4.40 9.37
N GLY A 163 -3.55 -4.85 10.29
CA GLY A 163 -2.42 -4.06 10.77
C GLY A 163 -1.42 -3.73 9.65
N PHE A 164 -1.18 -4.67 8.73
CA PHE A 164 -0.35 -4.41 7.55
C PHE A 164 -1.01 -3.40 6.60
N ALA A 165 -2.30 -3.54 6.31
CA ALA A 165 -3.07 -2.63 5.47
C ALA A 165 -3.15 -1.21 6.06
N ALA A 166 -3.28 -1.07 7.38
CA ALA A 166 -3.23 0.23 8.05
C ALA A 166 -1.87 0.93 7.87
N ALA A 167 -0.77 0.17 7.91
CA ALA A 167 0.56 0.71 7.60
C ALA A 167 0.71 1.07 6.12
N GLY A 168 0.16 0.25 5.21
CA GLY A 168 0.10 0.53 3.77
C GLY A 168 -0.66 1.81 3.45
N LEU A 169 -1.84 1.99 4.04
CA LEU A 169 -2.64 3.21 3.92
C LEU A 169 -1.85 4.47 4.28
N TRP A 170 -1.07 4.41 5.36
CA TRP A 170 -0.22 5.53 5.77
C TRP A 170 0.92 5.79 4.77
N LEU A 171 1.59 4.74 4.29
CA LEU A 171 2.68 4.87 3.30
C LEU A 171 2.18 5.55 2.02
N GLU A 172 1.05 5.08 1.50
CA GLU A 172 0.42 5.63 0.29
C GLU A 172 -0.09 7.07 0.52
N GLY A 173 -0.65 7.36 1.70
CA GLY A 173 -1.07 8.71 2.06
C GLY A 173 0.10 9.71 2.11
N VAL A 174 1.24 9.30 2.68
CA VAL A 174 2.46 10.13 2.68
C VAL A 174 2.99 10.31 1.25
N LEU A 175 3.03 9.24 0.46
CA LEU A 175 3.47 9.32 -0.93
C LEU A 175 2.57 10.26 -1.75
N ALA A 176 1.25 10.13 -1.65
CA ALA A 176 0.28 10.99 -2.32
C ALA A 176 0.50 12.47 -1.97
N ALA A 177 0.67 12.79 -0.68
CA ALA A 177 0.97 14.16 -0.24
C ALA A 177 2.31 14.68 -0.82
N ARG A 178 3.32 13.81 -0.94
CA ARG A 178 4.63 14.15 -1.50
C ARG A 178 4.57 14.38 -3.02
N LEU A 179 3.83 13.54 -3.74
CA LEU A 179 3.62 13.67 -5.18
C LEU A 179 2.84 14.94 -5.51
N ALA A 180 1.76 15.22 -4.78
CA ALA A 180 0.96 16.42 -4.96
C ALA A 180 1.78 17.71 -4.78
N ARG A 181 2.66 17.77 -3.76
CA ARG A 181 3.57 18.91 -3.56
C ARG A 181 4.67 19.04 -4.62
N ALA A 182 4.98 17.94 -5.32
CA ALA A 182 6.03 17.91 -6.34
C ALA A 182 5.52 18.19 -7.75
N LEU A 183 4.20 18.38 -7.92
CA LEU A 183 3.59 18.72 -9.20
C LEU A 183 4.13 20.07 -9.70
N PRO A 184 4.75 20.11 -10.89
CA PRO A 184 5.09 21.37 -11.51
C PRO A 184 3.81 22.05 -12.02
N PRO A 185 3.80 23.37 -12.20
CA PRO A 185 2.76 24.01 -12.98
C PRO A 185 2.74 23.40 -14.39
N ALA A 186 1.54 23.01 -14.86
CA ALA A 186 1.35 22.21 -16.08
C ALA A 186 2.07 22.70 -17.35
N PRO A 187 2.18 24.00 -17.67
CA PRO A 187 2.86 24.43 -18.90
C PRO A 187 4.38 24.24 -18.87
N GLU A 188 5.02 24.07 -17.71
CA GLU A 188 6.48 23.99 -17.60
C GLU A 188 7.04 22.58 -17.84
N ALA A 189 6.25 21.54 -17.56
CA ALA A 189 6.72 20.15 -17.67
C ALA A 189 5.55 19.14 -17.80
N PRO A 190 4.80 19.14 -18.92
CA PRO A 190 3.58 18.34 -19.08
C PRO A 190 3.80 16.83 -18.91
N VAL A 191 4.89 16.27 -19.44
CA VAL A 191 5.23 14.84 -19.29
C VAL A 191 5.48 14.47 -17.82
N ARG A 192 6.20 15.33 -17.09
CA ARG A 192 6.48 15.13 -15.66
C ARG A 192 5.20 15.25 -14.84
N ALA A 193 4.34 16.22 -15.16
CA ALA A 193 3.03 16.38 -14.51
C ALA A 193 2.16 15.14 -14.73
N ALA A 194 2.05 14.64 -15.96
CA ALA A 194 1.30 13.43 -16.28
C ALA A 194 1.80 12.19 -15.51
N HIS A 195 3.12 11.99 -15.45
CA HIS A 195 3.72 10.91 -14.67
C HIS A 195 3.39 11.02 -13.17
N LEU A 196 3.54 12.19 -12.57
CA LEU A 196 3.25 12.42 -11.15
C LEU A 196 1.77 12.25 -10.82
N LEU A 197 0.87 12.69 -11.70
CA LEU A 197 -0.57 12.48 -11.57
C LEU A 197 -0.93 10.99 -11.70
N GLY A 198 -0.26 10.26 -12.60
CA GLY A 198 -0.39 8.81 -12.72
C GLY A 198 0.00 8.08 -11.43
N GLU A 199 1.16 8.40 -10.87
CA GLU A 199 1.61 7.83 -9.59
C GLU A 199 0.71 8.24 -8.42
N LEU A 200 0.21 9.47 -8.41
CA LEU A 200 -0.74 9.95 -7.39
C LEU A 200 -2.04 9.16 -7.45
N ARG A 201 -2.54 8.88 -8.65
CA ARG A 201 -3.74 8.06 -8.88
C ARG A 201 -3.54 6.63 -8.41
N GLU A 202 -2.39 6.01 -8.70
CA GLU A 202 -2.08 4.66 -8.22
C GLU A 202 -1.97 4.63 -6.69
N ALA A 203 -1.33 5.63 -6.08
CA ALA A 203 -1.21 5.74 -4.62
C ALA A 203 -2.58 5.90 -3.94
N ALA A 204 -3.44 6.77 -4.47
CA ALA A 204 -4.81 6.92 -4.00
C ALA A 204 -5.61 5.61 -4.13
N GLY A 205 -5.45 4.90 -5.23
CA GLY A 205 -6.10 3.61 -5.45
C GLY A 205 -5.67 2.52 -4.45
N GLN A 206 -4.37 2.43 -4.14
CA GLN A 206 -3.86 1.51 -3.11
C GLN A 206 -4.36 1.88 -1.71
N ALA A 207 -4.46 3.17 -1.40
CA ALA A 207 -5.05 3.64 -0.15
C ALA A 207 -6.54 3.25 -0.05
N LEU A 208 -7.30 3.41 -1.14
CA LEU A 208 -8.70 2.98 -1.21
C LEU A 208 -8.88 1.47 -1.03
N LEU A 209 -8.01 0.64 -1.63
CA LEU A 209 -8.00 -0.81 -1.37
C LEU A 209 -7.84 -1.14 0.12
N CYS A 210 -6.92 -0.44 0.81
CA CYS A 210 -6.70 -0.64 2.24
C CYS A 210 -7.91 -0.22 3.08
N LEU A 211 -8.56 0.89 2.73
CA LEU A 211 -9.77 1.37 3.39
C LEU A 211 -10.96 0.43 3.16
N GLU A 212 -11.12 -0.07 1.94
CA GLU A 212 -12.21 -0.98 1.61
C GLU A 212 -12.07 -2.32 2.34
N LEU A 213 -10.85 -2.86 2.44
CA LEU A 213 -10.57 -4.02 3.28
C LEU A 213 -10.97 -3.75 4.74
N GLN A 214 -10.57 -2.61 5.32
CA GLN A 214 -10.91 -2.26 6.70
C GLN A 214 -12.43 -2.10 6.91
N ARG A 215 -13.13 -1.50 5.95
CA ARG A 215 -14.58 -1.30 5.99
C ARG A 215 -15.33 -2.62 5.93
N ARG A 216 -14.93 -3.54 5.05
CA ARG A 216 -15.60 -4.83 4.86
C ARG A 216 -15.19 -5.89 5.88
N ALA A 217 -14.05 -5.72 6.56
CA ALA A 217 -13.55 -6.71 7.51
C ALA A 217 -14.51 -7.02 8.66
N GLY A 218 -15.29 -6.03 9.12
CA GLY A 218 -16.16 -6.19 10.28
C GLY A 218 -15.41 -6.49 11.59
N LEU A 219 -14.10 -6.24 11.62
CA LEU A 219 -13.22 -6.52 12.76
C LEU A 219 -12.74 -5.22 13.42
N PRO A 220 -12.43 -5.23 14.74
CA PRO A 220 -11.84 -4.09 15.41
C PRO A 220 -10.56 -3.60 14.73
N LEU A 221 -10.56 -2.32 14.34
CA LEU A 221 -9.38 -1.67 13.77
C LEU A 221 -8.45 -1.21 14.90
N VAL A 222 -7.17 -1.53 14.75
CA VAL A 222 -6.13 -1.14 15.71
C VAL A 222 -5.40 0.07 15.18
N ASP A 223 -5.42 1.17 15.92
CA ASP A 223 -4.62 2.33 15.57
C ASP A 223 -3.13 1.98 15.66
N ARG A 224 -2.45 2.09 14.53
CA ARG A 224 -1.02 1.87 14.45
C ARG A 224 -0.31 3.16 14.74
N ARG A 225 0.49 3.14 15.81
CA ARG A 225 1.31 4.29 16.26
C ARG A 225 2.51 4.51 15.34
N LEU A 226 2.26 4.81 14.06
CA LEU A 226 3.28 5.01 13.01
C LEU A 226 4.16 6.25 13.26
N TRP A 227 3.74 7.14 14.17
CA TRP A 227 4.59 8.20 14.72
C TRP A 227 5.82 7.66 15.48
N ARG A 228 5.83 6.38 15.89
CA ARG A 228 6.96 5.72 16.55
C ARG A 228 8.11 5.34 15.62
N ALA A 229 8.04 5.72 14.34
CA ALA A 229 9.11 5.54 13.36
C ALA A 229 9.72 6.89 12.95
N PRO A 230 10.52 7.54 13.81
CA PRO A 230 11.02 8.89 13.56
C PRO A 230 11.92 8.99 12.32
N ALA A 231 12.77 8.00 12.05
CA ALA A 231 13.64 8.02 10.87
C ALA A 231 12.82 7.84 9.59
N LEU A 232 11.87 6.91 9.60
CA LEU A 232 10.95 6.73 8.47
C LEU A 232 10.09 7.97 8.23
N ASN A 233 9.53 8.57 9.28
CA ASN A 233 8.76 9.81 9.17
C ASN A 233 9.60 10.96 8.61
N LEU A 234 10.84 11.11 9.09
CA LEU A 234 11.76 12.13 8.63
C LEU A 234 12.03 12.00 7.13
N LEU A 235 12.39 10.79 6.68
CA LEU A 235 12.65 10.54 5.26
C LEU A 235 11.40 10.70 4.40
N ALA A 236 10.29 10.07 4.81
CA ALA A 236 9.08 10.04 4.00
C ALA A 236 8.45 11.43 3.84
N ARG A 237 8.51 12.28 4.88
CA ARG A 237 7.88 13.61 4.85
C ARG A 237 8.80 14.72 4.39
N HIS A 238 10.09 14.67 4.76
CA HIS A 238 10.99 15.82 4.66
C HIS A 238 12.18 15.61 3.73
N ALA A 239 12.49 14.39 3.27
CA ALA A 239 13.59 14.22 2.33
C ALA A 239 13.32 15.03 1.03
N PRO A 240 14.30 15.76 0.48
CA PRO A 240 14.10 16.48 -0.77
C PRO A 240 13.73 15.53 -1.91
N GLY A 241 12.75 15.87 -2.75
CA GLY A 241 12.24 14.97 -3.80
C GLY A 241 13.29 14.58 -4.87
N ALA A 242 14.33 15.38 -5.03
CA ALA A 242 15.46 15.08 -5.89
C ALA A 242 16.57 14.24 -5.21
N SER A 243 16.47 13.98 -3.90
CA SER A 243 17.53 13.34 -3.11
C SER A 243 17.54 11.82 -3.25
N VAL A 244 18.73 11.22 -3.09
CA VAL A 244 18.90 9.76 -2.97
C VAL A 244 18.10 9.20 -1.79
N ALA A 245 18.03 9.93 -0.67
CA ALA A 245 17.31 9.49 0.52
C ALA A 245 15.80 9.35 0.29
N PHE A 246 15.19 10.28 -0.47
CA PHE A 246 13.77 10.19 -0.84
C PHE A 246 13.50 8.96 -1.71
N TRP A 247 14.28 8.76 -2.77
CA TRP A 247 14.08 7.61 -3.67
C TRP A 247 14.40 6.26 -3.02
N ALA A 248 15.38 6.22 -2.10
CA ALA A 248 15.62 5.05 -1.27
C ALA A 248 14.42 4.75 -0.36
N CYS A 249 13.81 5.81 0.22
CA CYS A 249 12.60 5.69 1.02
C CYS A 249 11.39 5.19 0.20
N VAL A 250 11.19 5.70 -1.01
CA VAL A 250 10.12 5.23 -1.92
C VAL A 250 10.34 3.77 -2.30
N LEU A 251 11.59 3.41 -2.66
CA LEU A 251 11.94 2.03 -3.03
C LEU A 251 11.65 1.07 -1.87
N MET A 252 12.15 1.35 -0.66
CA MET A 252 11.92 0.46 0.49
C MET A 252 10.43 0.42 0.88
N ALA A 253 9.74 1.57 0.88
CA ALA A 253 8.31 1.65 1.18
C ALA A 253 7.42 0.89 0.19
N THR A 254 7.90 0.67 -1.04
CA THR A 254 7.16 -0.08 -2.06
C THR A 254 7.58 -1.53 -2.11
N GLU A 255 8.90 -1.79 -2.17
CA GLU A 255 9.43 -3.14 -2.36
C GLU A 255 9.20 -4.03 -1.13
N VAL A 256 9.29 -3.49 0.08
CA VAL A 256 9.14 -4.27 1.32
C VAL A 256 7.71 -4.83 1.46
N PRO A 257 6.62 -4.03 1.37
CA PRO A 257 5.26 -4.56 1.35
C PRO A 257 4.98 -5.51 0.17
N ASP A 258 5.50 -5.18 -1.01
CA ASP A 258 5.31 -5.95 -2.23
C ASP A 258 5.86 -7.39 -2.12
N ARG A 259 6.91 -7.62 -1.31
CA ARG A 259 7.36 -8.99 -1.01
C ARG A 259 6.28 -9.82 -0.31
N LEU A 260 5.55 -9.24 0.65
CA LEU A 260 4.45 -9.94 1.31
C LEU A 260 3.30 -10.19 0.32
N TYR A 261 2.92 -9.21 -0.51
CA TYR A 261 1.89 -9.42 -1.52
C TYR A 261 2.23 -10.55 -2.50
N ARG A 262 3.48 -10.61 -2.99
CA ARG A 262 3.92 -11.74 -3.82
C ARG A 262 3.91 -13.06 -3.05
N TYR A 263 4.24 -13.04 -1.76
CA TYR A 263 4.19 -14.24 -0.92
C TYR A 263 2.77 -14.77 -0.76
N VAL A 264 1.80 -13.90 -0.42
CA VAL A 264 0.37 -14.23 -0.33
C VAL A 264 -0.15 -14.75 -1.66
N ARG A 265 0.21 -14.09 -2.78
CA ARG A 265 -0.21 -14.55 -4.12
C ARG A 265 0.31 -15.96 -4.48
N ARG A 266 1.53 -16.31 -4.06
CA ARG A 266 2.07 -17.67 -4.25
C ARG A 266 1.31 -18.73 -3.45
N HIS A 267 0.64 -18.33 -2.38
CA HIS A 267 -0.15 -19.19 -1.50
C HIS A 267 -1.65 -18.84 -1.62
N ALA A 268 -2.09 -18.46 -2.82
CA ALA A 268 -3.47 -18.01 -3.05
C ALA A 268 -4.52 -19.10 -2.71
N GLY A 269 -4.15 -20.38 -2.80
CA GLY A 269 -5.01 -21.50 -2.39
C GLY A 269 -5.19 -21.64 -0.88
N ASP A 270 -4.29 -21.06 -0.08
CA ASP A 270 -4.29 -21.18 1.39
C ASP A 270 -4.98 -20.00 2.08
N VAL A 271 -5.46 -19.00 1.34
CA VAL A 271 -6.00 -17.74 1.88
C VAL A 271 -7.33 -17.37 1.23
N CYS A 272 -8.03 -16.42 1.85
CA CYS A 272 -9.25 -15.83 1.29
C CYS A 272 -9.05 -15.33 -0.16
N PRO A 273 -9.93 -15.70 -1.11
CA PRO A 273 -9.80 -15.29 -2.53
C PRO A 273 -9.74 -13.78 -2.72
N ALA A 274 -10.56 -13.01 -1.98
CA ALA A 274 -10.51 -11.54 -2.03
C ALA A 274 -9.14 -10.99 -1.62
N ILE A 275 -8.48 -11.62 -0.64
CA ILE A 275 -7.15 -11.23 -0.18
C ILE A 275 -6.08 -11.57 -1.21
N ALA A 276 -6.18 -12.72 -1.88
CA ALA A 276 -5.31 -13.05 -3.01
C ALA A 276 -5.47 -12.05 -4.17
N GLY A 277 -6.71 -11.63 -4.46
CA GLY A 277 -7.01 -10.57 -5.41
C GLY A 277 -6.37 -9.23 -5.02
N LEU A 278 -6.53 -8.81 -3.75
CA LEU A 278 -5.91 -7.60 -3.20
C LEU A 278 -4.39 -7.64 -3.31
N ALA A 279 -3.76 -8.76 -2.94
CA ALA A 279 -2.31 -8.94 -3.05
C ALA A 279 -1.84 -8.90 -4.51
N THR A 280 -2.64 -9.39 -5.44
CA THR A 280 -2.35 -9.31 -6.88
C THR A 280 -2.42 -7.87 -7.37
N ALA A 281 -3.49 -7.14 -7.03
CA ALA A 281 -3.64 -5.73 -7.38
C ALA A 281 -2.49 -4.87 -6.81
N GLY A 282 -2.12 -5.09 -5.55
CA GLY A 282 -1.00 -4.41 -4.90
C GLY A 282 0.35 -4.69 -5.57
N ALA A 283 0.63 -5.95 -5.92
CA ALA A 283 1.89 -6.31 -6.57
C ALA A 283 2.02 -5.75 -8.00
N ILE A 284 0.91 -5.68 -8.75
CA ILE A 284 0.89 -5.07 -10.09
C ILE A 284 1.22 -3.58 -9.99
N SER A 285 0.57 -2.86 -9.06
CA SER A 285 0.85 -1.44 -8.81
C SER A 285 2.29 -1.22 -8.34
N GLY A 286 2.79 -2.08 -7.45
CA GLY A 286 4.14 -1.96 -6.88
C GLY A 286 5.25 -2.18 -7.91
N THR A 287 5.04 -3.05 -8.90
CA THR A 287 6.08 -3.41 -9.89
C THR A 287 6.56 -2.20 -10.70
N ARG A 288 5.64 -1.36 -11.20
CA ARG A 288 5.98 -0.15 -11.95
C ARG A 288 6.77 0.85 -11.10
N ARG A 289 6.29 1.09 -9.88
CA ARG A 289 6.91 2.05 -8.95
C ARG A 289 8.29 1.60 -8.48
N ILE A 290 8.49 0.30 -8.25
CA ILE A 290 9.81 -0.27 -7.92
C ILE A 290 10.79 -0.04 -9.08
N ALA A 291 10.38 -0.35 -10.32
CA ALA A 291 11.23 -0.13 -11.49
C ALA A 291 11.62 1.36 -11.61
N HIS A 292 10.64 2.25 -11.49
CA HIS A 292 10.87 3.69 -11.54
C HIS A 292 11.82 4.17 -10.42
N ALA A 293 11.60 3.72 -9.18
CA ALA A 293 12.43 4.10 -8.04
C ALA A 293 13.88 3.62 -8.17
N ARG A 294 14.10 2.42 -8.73
CA ARG A 294 15.44 1.90 -9.04
C ARG A 294 16.15 2.75 -10.08
N THR A 295 15.50 3.02 -11.22
CA THR A 295 16.07 3.91 -12.25
C THR A 295 16.36 5.31 -11.70
N ALA A 296 15.50 5.83 -10.82
CA ALA A 296 15.69 7.13 -10.19
C ALA A 296 16.90 7.14 -9.23
N LEU A 297 17.16 6.04 -8.53
CA LEU A 297 18.35 5.85 -7.70
C LEU A 297 19.61 5.71 -8.56
N ASP A 298 19.62 4.82 -9.55
CA ASP A 298 20.75 4.59 -10.46
C ASP A 298 21.28 5.90 -11.07
N ARG A 299 20.37 6.79 -11.50
CA ARG A 299 20.74 8.10 -12.07
C ARG A 299 21.35 9.07 -11.04
N ARG A 300 20.97 8.97 -9.77
CA ARG A 300 21.33 9.95 -8.72
C ARG A 300 22.52 9.53 -7.87
N LEU A 301 22.75 8.22 -7.74
CA LEU A 301 23.85 7.69 -6.94
C LEU A 301 25.25 8.12 -7.39
N PRO A 302 25.57 8.20 -8.70
CA PRO A 302 26.86 8.71 -9.17
C PRO A 302 27.09 10.16 -8.78
N ALA A 303 26.05 11.01 -8.89
CA ALA A 303 26.10 12.43 -8.53
C ALA A 303 26.13 12.67 -7.01
N ALA A 304 25.64 11.71 -6.21
CA ALA A 304 25.72 11.77 -4.76
C ALA A 304 27.15 11.46 -4.30
N GLY A 305 27.93 12.51 -4.01
CA GLY A 305 29.29 12.38 -3.49
C GLY A 305 29.40 11.33 -2.36
N ARG A 306 30.51 10.57 -2.35
CA ARG A 306 30.71 9.40 -1.46
C ARG A 306 30.44 9.70 0.03
N TRP A 307 30.80 10.89 0.50
CA TRP A 307 30.58 11.33 1.88
C TRP A 307 29.12 11.53 2.24
N ARG A 308 28.33 12.17 1.36
CA ARG A 308 26.88 12.34 1.57
C ARG A 308 26.17 10.99 1.65
N ARG A 309 26.58 10.02 0.83
CA ARG A 309 26.06 8.64 0.89
C ARG A 309 26.38 7.98 2.23
N ARG A 310 27.63 8.07 2.70
CA ARG A 310 28.03 7.52 4.00
C ARG A 310 27.28 8.16 5.17
N ALA A 311 27.06 9.48 5.12
CA ALA A 311 26.31 10.19 6.15
C ALA A 311 24.81 9.81 6.17
N LEU A 312 24.22 9.53 5.00
CA LEU A 312 22.81 9.13 4.89
C LEU A 312 22.55 7.65 5.23
N ALA A 313 23.56 6.79 5.06
CA ALA A 313 23.43 5.35 5.29
C ALA A 313 22.80 4.95 6.65
N PRO A 314 23.25 5.47 7.81
CA PRO A 314 22.67 5.08 9.10
C PRO A 314 21.20 5.51 9.24
N LEU A 315 20.82 6.65 8.67
CA LEU A 315 19.44 7.13 8.68
C LEU A 315 18.54 6.24 7.82
N VAL A 316 18.98 5.89 6.61
CA VAL A 316 18.25 4.97 5.72
C VAL A 316 18.15 3.57 6.35
N GLU A 317 19.22 3.08 6.98
CA GLU A 317 19.20 1.79 7.69
C GLU A 317 18.23 1.81 8.87
N ARG A 318 18.21 2.89 9.64
CA ARG A 318 17.26 3.04 10.74
C ARG A 318 15.81 3.07 10.23
N ALA A 319 15.55 3.84 9.17
CA ALA A 319 14.22 3.93 8.56
C ALA A 319 13.75 2.58 8.00
N TYR A 320 14.65 1.81 7.37
CA TYR A 320 14.37 0.46 6.89
C TYR A 320 13.98 -0.47 8.05
N ARG A 321 14.76 -0.49 9.15
CA ARG A 321 14.44 -1.31 10.33
C ARG A 321 13.11 -0.93 10.96
N GLU A 322 12.79 0.36 11.02
CA GLU A 322 11.49 0.83 11.51
C GLU A 322 10.33 0.37 10.60
N LEU A 323 10.51 0.46 9.28
CA LEU A 323 9.53 -0.03 8.30
C LEU A 323 9.30 -1.54 8.45
N VAL A 324 10.35 -2.35 8.51
CA VAL A 324 10.26 -3.81 8.71
C VAL A 324 9.61 -4.13 10.06
N GLY A 325 9.99 -3.41 11.11
CA GLY A 325 9.38 -3.51 12.44
C GLY A 325 7.87 -3.28 12.41
N ILE A 326 7.43 -2.23 11.72
CA ILE A 326 6.01 -1.93 11.55
C ILE A 326 5.32 -3.04 10.74
N LEU A 327 5.85 -3.42 9.57
CA LEU A 327 5.11 -4.31 8.67
C LEU A 327 5.06 -5.76 9.17
N PHE A 328 6.13 -6.26 9.79
CA PHE A 328 6.27 -7.70 10.09
C PHE A 328 6.24 -8.05 11.57
N PHE A 329 6.28 -7.07 12.49
CA PHE A 329 6.23 -7.33 13.93
C PHE A 329 5.06 -6.55 14.57
N PRO A 330 3.86 -7.16 14.64
CA PRO A 330 2.67 -6.52 15.16
C PRO A 330 2.83 -6.00 16.60
N ASP A 331 2.11 -4.94 16.92
CA ASP A 331 2.03 -4.40 18.28
C ASP A 331 1.10 -5.23 19.16
N ALA A 332 1.22 -5.08 20.48
CA ALA A 332 0.40 -5.79 21.47
C ALA A 332 -1.10 -5.69 21.18
N ALA A 333 -1.57 -4.52 20.73
CA ALA A 333 -2.97 -4.27 20.43
C ALA A 333 -3.52 -5.13 19.27
N VAL A 334 -2.69 -5.56 18.33
CA VAL A 334 -3.10 -6.50 17.25
C VAL A 334 -3.43 -7.87 17.84
N TYR A 335 -2.60 -8.37 18.75
CA TYR A 335 -2.85 -9.64 19.45
C TYR A 335 -4.09 -9.53 20.35
N GLU A 336 -4.27 -8.41 21.04
CA GLU A 336 -5.44 -8.19 21.91
C GLU A 336 -6.75 -8.11 21.12
N ALA A 337 -6.74 -7.45 19.96
CA ALA A 337 -7.88 -7.41 19.05
C ALA A 337 -8.22 -8.82 18.53
N ALA A 338 -7.19 -9.65 18.27
CA ALA A 338 -7.38 -11.04 17.93
C ALA A 338 -7.89 -11.91 19.09
N GLY A 339 -7.94 -11.42 20.33
CA GLY A 339 -8.35 -12.16 21.53
C GLY A 339 -7.21 -12.81 22.31
N LEU A 340 -5.96 -12.54 21.95
CA LEU A 340 -4.77 -13.07 22.61
C LEU A 340 -4.31 -12.11 23.71
N ARG A 341 -4.79 -12.33 24.94
CA ARG A 341 -4.45 -11.51 26.12
C ARG A 341 -3.52 -12.29 27.08
N PRO A 342 -2.51 -11.63 27.68
CA PRO A 342 -2.05 -10.24 27.44
C PRO A 342 -1.27 -10.11 26.12
N GLY A 343 -1.60 -9.12 25.27
CA GLY A 343 -0.99 -9.02 23.93
C GLY A 343 0.50 -8.72 23.94
N ARG A 344 0.99 -8.04 24.98
CA ARG A 344 2.43 -7.77 25.18
C ARG A 344 3.27 -9.04 25.23
N VAL A 345 2.74 -10.13 25.80
CA VAL A 345 3.45 -11.41 25.89
C VAL A 345 3.58 -12.04 24.51
N TRP A 346 2.47 -12.06 23.75
CA TRP A 346 2.46 -12.58 22.39
C TRP A 346 3.35 -11.76 21.45
N ALA A 347 3.30 -10.43 21.56
CA ALA A 347 4.18 -9.54 20.80
C ALA A 347 5.66 -9.74 21.13
N ALA A 348 6.01 -10.01 22.39
CA ALA A 348 7.37 -10.34 22.79
C ALA A 348 7.82 -11.70 22.23
N ARG A 349 6.94 -12.72 22.25
CA ARG A 349 7.20 -14.05 21.68
C ARG A 349 7.42 -13.99 20.18
N ALA A 350 6.57 -13.28 19.44
CA ALA A 350 6.73 -13.08 18.00
C ALA A 350 8.06 -12.40 17.65
N ARG A 351 8.48 -11.39 18.43
CA ARG A 351 9.78 -10.72 18.25
C ARG A 351 10.96 -11.62 18.63
N ALA A 352 10.81 -12.48 19.63
CA ALA A 352 11.82 -13.43 20.09
C ALA A 352 11.96 -14.67 19.19
N SER A 353 10.94 -14.99 18.37
CA SER A 353 10.93 -16.13 17.46
C SER A 353 12.04 -16.07 16.40
N ALA A 354 12.94 -17.05 16.44
CA ALA A 354 13.98 -17.22 15.43
C ALA A 354 13.39 -17.56 14.06
N ARG A 355 12.31 -18.36 14.03
CA ARG A 355 11.57 -18.72 12.82
C ARG A 355 10.96 -17.49 12.15
N ARG A 356 10.33 -16.60 12.92
CA ARG A 356 9.78 -15.34 12.39
C ARG A 356 10.88 -14.46 11.81
N ARG A 357 11.99 -14.29 12.51
CA ARG A 357 13.14 -13.52 11.99
C ARG A 357 13.74 -14.14 10.72
N ALA A 358 13.82 -15.47 10.66
CA ALA A 358 14.30 -16.17 9.47
C ALA A 358 13.37 -15.97 8.27
N PHE A 359 12.05 -16.14 8.47
CA PHE A 359 11.03 -15.89 7.47
C PHE A 359 11.11 -14.46 6.91
N VAL A 360 11.15 -13.44 7.77
CA VAL A 360 11.26 -12.04 7.34
C VAL A 360 12.56 -11.79 6.58
N ARG A 361 13.68 -12.35 7.03
CA ARG A 361 14.98 -12.21 6.35
C ARG A 361 14.97 -12.82 4.96
N GLU A 362 14.40 -14.02 4.81
CA GLU A 362 14.29 -14.72 3.53
C GLU A 362 13.35 -13.98 2.58
N LEU A 363 12.18 -13.58 3.07
CA LEU A 363 11.19 -12.81 2.33
C LEU A 363 11.78 -11.50 1.77
N LEU A 364 12.63 -10.84 2.55
CA LEU A 364 13.24 -9.55 2.22
C LEU A 364 14.65 -9.67 1.62
N ALA A 365 15.18 -10.88 1.41
CA ALA A 365 16.56 -11.07 0.95
C ALA A 365 16.87 -10.33 -0.36
N THR A 366 15.95 -10.39 -1.33
CA THR A 366 16.11 -9.70 -2.62
C THR A 366 15.97 -8.18 -2.49
N ALA A 367 15.09 -7.70 -1.61
CA ALA A 367 14.94 -6.27 -1.34
C ALA A 367 16.19 -5.69 -0.68
N LEU A 368 16.76 -6.43 0.28
CA LEU A 368 18.03 -6.11 0.91
C LEU A 368 19.19 -6.14 -0.09
N HIS A 369 19.23 -7.13 -0.98
CA HIS A 369 20.24 -7.19 -2.04
C HIS A 369 20.19 -5.96 -2.93
N SER A 370 18.99 -5.58 -3.38
CA SER A 370 18.77 -4.39 -4.22
C SER A 370 19.25 -3.11 -3.52
N LEU A 371 18.92 -2.93 -2.23
CA LEU A 371 19.36 -1.76 -1.47
C LEU A 371 20.87 -1.77 -1.17
N ARG A 372 21.50 -2.94 -1.04
CA ARG A 372 22.96 -3.09 -0.87
C ARG A 372 23.74 -2.73 -2.13
N LEU A 373 23.20 -3.03 -3.33
CA LEU A 373 23.78 -2.60 -4.59
C LEU A 373 23.89 -1.07 -4.69
N PHE A 374 22.98 -0.36 -4.01
CA PHE A 374 23.02 1.09 -3.86
C PHE A 374 23.96 1.59 -2.74
N GLY A 375 24.79 0.71 -2.18
CA GLY A 375 25.81 1.07 -1.18
C GLY A 375 25.27 1.25 0.24
N PHE A 376 24.02 0.90 0.51
CA PHE A 376 23.46 0.90 1.86
C PHE A 376 23.76 -0.42 2.57
N ARG A 377 24.51 -0.36 3.69
CA ARG A 377 24.76 -1.54 4.54
C ARG A 377 23.55 -1.79 5.43
N LEU A 378 22.53 -2.45 4.91
CA LEU A 378 21.33 -2.79 5.69
C LEU A 378 21.51 -4.11 6.45
N ARG A 379 21.40 -4.05 7.78
CA ARG A 379 21.24 -5.23 8.64
C ARG A 379 19.75 -5.61 8.76
N PRO A 380 19.41 -6.92 8.65
CA PRO A 380 18.03 -7.40 8.70
C PRO A 380 17.38 -7.22 10.07
#